data_AF-A0A0B8QE38-F1
#
_entry.id   AF-A0A0B8QE38-F1
#
_cell.length_a   1.000
_cell.length_b   1.000
_cell.length_c   1.000
_cell.angle_alpha   90.00
_cell.angle_beta   90.00
_cell.angle_gamma   90.00
#
_symmetry.space_group_name_H-M   'P 1'
#
loop_
_entity.id
_entity.type
_entity.pdbx_description
1 polymer ?
#
loop_
_entity_poly.entity_id
_entity_poly.type
_entity_poly.pdbx_seq_one_letter_code
_entity_poly.pdbx_strand_id
1 'polypeptide(L)' 'MDQKQREIVEFGDTLHRSGCPPYKVEKYTQLYAKQQGTEVMVQALPTSVNYQLSVTTVRL' A
#
# COMPACT_ATOMS: atom_id res chain seq x y z
N MET A 1 -8.22 1.12 -11.59
CA MET A 1 -7.55 1.59 -10.36
C MET A 1 -8.06 2.98 -10.05
N ASP A 2 -8.83 3.08 -8.96
CA ASP A 2 -9.33 4.35 -8.43
C ASP A 2 -8.20 5.29 -8.02
N GLN A 3 -8.48 6.59 -7.95
CA GLN A 3 -7.50 7.62 -7.56
C GLN A 3 -6.84 7.30 -6.21
N LYS A 4 -7.63 6.91 -5.21
CA LYS A 4 -7.14 6.50 -3.87
C LYS A 4 -6.17 5.32 -3.92
N GLN A 5 -6.44 4.34 -4.79
CA GLN A 5 -5.60 3.16 -4.92
C GLN A 5 -4.23 3.51 -5.51
N ARG A 6 -4.18 4.47 -6.44
CA ARG A 6 -2.94 4.98 -7.01
C ARG A 6 -2.11 5.71 -5.96
N GLU A 7 -2.74 6.56 -5.16
CA GLU A 7 -2.08 7.29 -4.07
C GLU A 7 -1.48 6.36 -3.01
N ILE A 8 -2.16 5.25 -2.68
CA ILE A 8 -1.63 4.23 -1.76
C ILE A 8 -0.36 3.58 -2.31
N VAL A 9 -0.37 3.20 -3.59
CA VAL A 9 0.81 2.58 -4.24
C VAL A 9 1.95 3.59 -4.32
N GLU A 10 1.67 4.82 -4.74
CA GLU A 10 2.68 5.87 -4.85
C GLU A 10 3.32 6.23 -3.51
N PHE A 11 2.52 6.24 -2.43
CA PHE A 11 3.01 6.40 -1.06
C PHE A 11 4.01 5.30 -0.69
N GLY A 12 3.64 4.03 -0.91
CA GLY A 12 4.50 2.90 -0.59
C GLY A 12 5.78 2.86 -1.42
N ASP A 13 5.69 3.14 -2.73
CA ASP A 13 6.84 3.21 -3.62
C ASP A 13 7.79 4.34 -3.23
N THR A 14 7.26 5.46 -2.76
CA THR A 14 8.07 6.60 -2.29
C THR A 14 8.85 6.22 -1.04
N LEU A 15 8.24 5.52 -0.09
CA LEU A 15 8.95 4.98 1.07
C LEU A 15 10.07 4.03 0.63
N HIS A 16 9.78 3.09 -0.28
CA HIS A 16 10.77 2.13 -0.76
C HIS A 16 11.96 2.81 -1.45
N ARG A 17 11.69 3.77 -2.36
CA ARG A 17 12.72 4.57 -3.04
C ARG A 17 13.55 5.42 -2.10
N SER A 18 12.99 5.85 -0.97
CA SER A 18 13.74 6.60 0.06
C SER A 18 14.70 5.74 0.89
N GLY A 19 14.76 4.41 0.65
CA GLY A 19 15.56 3.47 1.43
C GLY A 19 14.89 3.05 2.73
N CYS A 20 13.57 3.23 2.85
CA CYS A 20 12.82 2.74 4.01
C CYS A 20 12.92 1.20 4.06
N PRO A 21 13.24 0.59 5.22
CA PRO A 21 13.37 -0.85 5.31
C PRO A 21 12.03 -1.54 5.01
N PRO A 22 12.03 -2.72 4.37
CA PRO A 22 10.81 -3.35 3.85
C PRO A 22 9.66 -3.47 4.87
N TYR A 23 9.94 -3.90 6.10
CA TYR A 23 8.91 -4.03 7.14
C TYR A 23 8.24 -2.70 7.51
N LYS A 24 8.93 -1.55 7.36
CA LYS A 24 8.35 -0.22 7.56
C LYS A 24 7.53 0.22 6.36
N VAL A 25 7.96 -0.11 5.14
CA VAL A 25 7.18 0.13 3.92
C VAL A 25 5.83 -0.56 4.02
N GLU A 26 5.82 -1.84 4.38
CA GLU A 26 4.58 -2.61 4.60
C GLU A 26 3.70 -1.97 5.66
N LYS A 27 4.25 -1.75 6.87
CA LYS A 27 3.51 -1.19 8.01
C LYS A 27 2.89 0.18 7.70
N TYR A 28 3.66 1.11 7.15
CA TYR A 28 3.18 2.47 6.92
C TYR A 28 2.23 2.55 5.73
N THR A 29 2.45 1.76 4.68
CA THR A 29 1.51 1.72 3.55
C THR A 29 0.17 1.14 3.96
N GLN A 30 0.16 0.05 4.74
CA GLN A 30 -1.08 -0.52 5.30
C GLN A 30 -1.80 0.49 6.20
N LEU A 31 -1.06 1.23 7.04
CA LEU A 31 -1.64 2.27 7.89
C LEU A 31 -2.26 3.41 7.06
N TYR A 32 -1.57 3.87 6.01
CA TYR A 32 -2.07 4.91 5.11
C TYR A 32 -3.31 4.44 4.35
N ALA A 33 -3.29 3.23 3.81
CA ALA A 33 -4.45 2.64 3.13
C ALA A 33 -5.68 2.55 4.03
N LYS A 34 -5.49 2.15 5.30
CA LYS A 34 -6.57 2.11 6.30
C LYS A 34 -7.18 3.49 6.55
N GLN A 35 -6.38 4.56 6.56
CA GLN A 35 -6.87 5.93 6.67
C GLN A 35 -7.70 6.36 5.45
N GLN A 36 -7.42 5.77 4.27
CA GLN A 36 -8.20 5.95 3.04
C GLN A 36 -9.43 5.04 2.94
N GLY A 37 -9.68 4.19 3.95
CA GLY A 37 -10.78 3.21 3.94
C GLY A 37 -10.56 2.04 2.99
N THR A 38 -9.30 1.74 2.65
CA THR A 38 -8.92 0.65 1.74
C THR A 38 -8.10 -0.39 2.47
N GLU A 39 -8.36 -1.67 2.21
CA GLU A 39 -7.52 -2.76 2.67
C GLU A 39 -6.49 -3.13 1.59
N VAL A 40 -5.22 -3.22 1.99
CA VAL A 40 -4.12 -3.56 1.09
C VAL A 40 -3.20 -4.58 1.76
N MET A 41 -2.81 -5.59 1.00
CA MET A 41 -1.68 -6.45 1.33
C MET A 41 -0.45 -5.89 0.62
N VAL A 42 0.64 -5.71 1.38
CA VAL A 42 1.91 -5.17 0.89
C VAL A 42 2.97 -6.21 1.20
N GLN A 43 3.77 -6.55 0.20
CA GLN A 43 4.95 -7.40 0.35
C GLN A 43 6.15 -6.63 -0.19
N ALA A 44 7.01 -6.16 0.71
CA ALA A 44 8.20 -5.43 0.34
C ALA A 44 9.43 -6.35 0.42
N LEU A 45 10.20 -6.36 -0.65
CA LEU A 45 11.53 -6.94 -0.74
C LEU A 45 12.55 -5.80 -0.87
N PRO A 46 13.86 -6.06 -0.65
CA PRO A 46 14.89 -5.03 -0.82
C PRO A 46 14.87 -4.33 -2.19
N THR A 47 14.41 -5.03 -3.23
CA THR A 47 14.44 -4.55 -4.63
C THR A 47 13.08 -4.33 -5.27
N SER A 48 11.98 -4.73 -4.62
CA SER A 48 10.64 -4.64 -5.20
C SER A 48 9.56 -4.54 -4.12
N VAL A 49 8.40 -4.02 -4.49
CA VAL A 49 7.20 -4.02 -3.65
C VAL A 49 6.02 -4.55 -4.47
N ASN A 50 5.22 -5.41 -3.85
CA ASN A 50 3.99 -5.94 -4.43
C ASN A 50 2.78 -5.45 -3.61
N TYR A 51 1.72 -5.06 -4.31
CA TYR A 51 0.49 -4.54 -3.75
C TYR A 51 -0.70 -5.35 -4.24
N GLN A 52 -1.50 -5.85 -3.30
CA GLN A 52 -2.80 -6.45 -3.59
C GLN A 52 -3.88 -5.67 -2.86
N LEU A 53 -4.68 -4.91 -3.61
CA LEU A 53 -5.76 -4.10 -3.06
C LEU A 53 -7.09 -4.86 -3.16
N SER A 54 -7.78 -4.98 -2.04
CA SER A 54 -9.11 -5.59 -1.99
C SER A 54 -10.18 -4.50 -2.11
N VAL A 55 -11.10 -4.66 -3.06
CA VAL A 55 -12.29 -3.82 -3.15
C VAL A 55 -13.40 -4.52 -2.36
N THR A 56 -13.57 -4.17 -1.08
CA THR A 56 -14.70 -4.66 -0.30
C THR A 56 -15.95 -3.93 -0.76
N THR A 57 -16.52 -4.37 -1.90
CA THR A 57 -17.88 -3.99 -2.27
C THR A 57 -18.80 -4.78 -1.36
N VAL A 58 -19.25 -4.18 -0.25
CA VAL A 58 -20.41 -4.68 0.49
C VAL A 58 -21.60 -4.56 -0.46
N ARG A 59 -21.90 -5.62 -1.20
CA ARG A 59 -23.18 -5.75 -1.89
C ARG A 59 -24.19 -6.17 -0.83
N LEU A 60 -25.10 -5.25 -0.52
CA LEU A 60 -26.35 -5.52 0.20
C LEU A 60 -27.23 -6.46 -0.64
#